data_AF-A0A838S7Y1-F1
#
_entry.id   AF-A0A838S7Y1-F1
#
_cell.length_a   1.000
_cell.length_b   1.000
_cell.length_c   1.000
_cell.angle_alpha   90.00
_cell.angle_beta   90.00
_cell.angle_gamma   90.00
#
_symmetry.space_group_name_H-M   'P 1'
#
loop_
_entity.id
_entity.type
_entity.pdbx_description
1 polymer ?
#
loop_
_entity_poly.entity_id
_entity_poly.type
_entity_poly.pdbx_seq_one_letter_code
_entity_poly.pdbx_strand_id
1 'polypeptide(L)'
;MLSQTTSVWEQVDTQGAGIKGREEEQAFEQFLSAIPHYDVTRTIAEKSGDWVRQFGRSHGVEIPDALIAATAATHNLELKTLNTKHYPMIKDLAQAYQKS
;
A
#
# COMPACT_ATOMS: atom_id res chain seq x y z
N MET A 1 15.35 11.41 -33.81
CA MET A 1 14.67 10.14 -33.54
C MET A 1 14.41 10.10 -32.03
N LEU A 2 13.27 10.64 -31.59
CA LEU A 2 12.94 10.71 -30.18
C LEU A 2 12.53 9.31 -29.74
N SER A 3 13.35 8.68 -28.90
CA SER A 3 13.00 7.45 -28.21
C SER A 3 11.81 7.74 -27.32
N GLN A 4 10.65 7.16 -27.65
CA GLN A 4 9.55 7.10 -26.71
C GLN A 4 10.01 6.21 -25.57
N THR A 5 10.31 6.81 -24.42
CA THR A 5 10.44 6.06 -23.17
C THR A 5 9.04 5.57 -22.83
N THR A 6 8.68 4.39 -23.33
CA THR A 6 7.50 3.68 -22.82
C THR A 6 7.75 3.47 -21.33
N SER A 7 6.97 4.18 -20.53
CA SER A 7 6.96 4.03 -19.09
C SER A 7 6.61 2.58 -18.78
N VAL A 8 7.41 1.91 -17.94
CA VAL A 8 7.18 0.52 -17.53
C VAL A 8 5.76 0.34 -16.96
N TRP A 9 5.18 1.42 -16.42
CA TRP A 9 3.81 1.50 -15.92
C TRP A 9 2.72 1.22 -16.96
N GLU A 10 2.98 1.41 -18.26
CA GLU A 10 2.00 1.20 -19.32
C GLU A 10 1.89 -0.27 -19.75
N GLN A 11 2.82 -1.13 -19.30
CA GLN A 11 2.86 -2.56 -19.65
C GLN A 11 2.46 -3.48 -18.50
N VAL A 12 2.24 -2.93 -17.30
CA VAL A 12 1.69 -3.71 -16.18
C VAL A 12 0.18 -3.75 -16.37
N ASP A 13 -0.28 -4.83 -16.99
CA ASP A 13 -1.70 -5.20 -16.99
C ASP A 13 -2.13 -5.35 -15.52
N THR A 14 -2.97 -4.44 -15.03
CA THR A 14 -3.36 -4.37 -13.62
C THR A 14 -4.42 -5.43 -13.33
N GLN A 15 -4.13 -6.70 -13.62
CA GLN A 15 -5.05 -7.80 -13.42
C GLN A 15 -5.19 -8.09 -11.92
N GLY A 16 -6.26 -7.56 -11.33
CA GLY A 16 -6.68 -7.92 -9.99
C GLY A 16 -7.20 -9.36 -9.95
N ALA A 17 -6.76 -10.15 -8.96
CA ALA A 17 -7.21 -11.52 -8.72
C ALA A 17 -8.68 -11.53 -8.24
N GLY A 18 -9.61 -11.28 -9.14
CA GLY A 18 -11.05 -11.18 -8.85
C GLY A 18 -11.86 -10.41 -9.88
N ILE A 19 -11.20 -9.61 -10.72
CA ILE A 19 -11.84 -8.78 -11.74
C ILE A 19 -12.32 -9.66 -12.90
N LYS A 20 -13.61 -9.59 -13.22
CA LYS A 20 -14.23 -10.41 -14.27
C LYS A 20 -14.70 -9.54 -15.44
N GLY A 21 -13.90 -9.57 -16.49
CA GLY A 21 -14.23 -8.93 -17.76
C GLY A 21 -13.85 -7.46 -17.80
N ARG A 22 -13.95 -6.91 -19.01
CA ARG A 22 -13.36 -5.62 -19.37
C ARG A 22 -14.00 -4.42 -18.66
N GLU A 23 -15.31 -4.48 -18.37
CA GLU A 23 -16.00 -3.37 -17.69
C GLU A 23 -15.53 -3.23 -16.24
N GLU A 24 -15.38 -4.35 -15.52
CA GLU A 24 -14.89 -4.34 -14.14
C GLU A 24 -13.41 -3.92 -14.08
N GLU A 25 -12.61 -4.34 -15.07
CA GLU A 25 -11.22 -3.92 -15.23
C GLU A 25 -11.09 -2.42 -15.46
N GLN A 26 -11.88 -1.85 -16.37
CA GLN A 26 -11.88 -0.41 -16.62
C GLN A 26 -12.34 0.40 -15.42
N ALA A 27 -13.37 -0.05 -14.69
CA ALA A 27 -13.82 0.61 -13.48
C ALA A 27 -12.75 0.57 -12.38
N PHE A 28 -12.03 -0.56 -12.27
CA PHE A 28 -10.92 -0.72 -11.33
C PHE A 28 -9.73 0.18 -11.66
N GLU A 29 -9.29 0.21 -12.92
CA GLU A 29 -8.22 1.09 -13.37
C GLU A 29 -8.55 2.57 -13.16
N GLN A 30 -9.79 2.98 -13.48
CA GLN A 30 -10.25 4.34 -13.23
C GLN A 30 -10.22 4.67 -11.74
N PHE A 31 -10.69 3.76 -10.88
CA PHE A 31 -10.63 3.95 -9.43
C PHE A 31 -9.19 4.11 -8.92
N LEU A 32 -8.28 3.25 -9.35
CA LEU A 32 -6.87 3.33 -8.95
C LEU A 32 -6.19 4.61 -9.46
N SER A 33 -6.51 5.05 -10.68
CA SER A 33 -5.94 6.27 -11.27
C SER A 33 -6.28 7.55 -10.50
N ALA A 34 -7.35 7.52 -9.69
CA ALA A 34 -7.79 8.67 -8.90
C ALA A 34 -6.98 8.87 -7.60
N ILE A 35 -6.09 7.95 -7.25
CA ILE A 35 -5.34 7.94 -5.98
C ILE A 35 -3.83 7.96 -6.27
N PRO A 36 -3.01 8.70 -5.51
CA PRO A 36 -1.55 8.63 -5.64
C PRO A 36 -1.02 7.22 -5.38
N HIS A 37 -0.11 6.75 -6.24
CA HIS A 37 0.62 5.49 -6.06
C HIS A 37 2.02 5.75 -5.50
N TYR A 38 2.50 4.80 -4.68
CA TYR A 38 3.85 4.81 -4.14
C TYR A 38 4.48 3.44 -4.36
N ASP A 39 5.61 3.42 -5.07
CA ASP A 39 6.33 2.19 -5.34
C ASP A 39 7.00 1.66 -4.07
N VAL A 40 7.05 0.33 -3.95
CA VAL A 40 7.84 -0.30 -2.91
C VAL A 40 9.32 -0.17 -3.26
N THR A 41 9.95 0.88 -2.74
CA THR A 41 11.39 1.08 -2.83
C THR A 41 12.14 0.14 -1.87
N ARG A 42 13.45 -0.01 -2.08
CA ARG A 42 14.33 -0.74 -1.15
C ARG A 42 14.19 -0.25 0.29
N THR A 43 14.17 1.06 0.50
CA THR A 43 14.01 1.69 1.83
C THR A 43 12.71 1.27 2.51
N ILE A 44 11.60 1.22 1.75
CA ILE A 44 10.30 0.78 2.26
C ILE A 44 10.33 -0.71 2.60
N ALA A 45 10.91 -1.53 1.73
CA ALA A 45 11.03 -2.98 1.94
C ALA A 45 11.87 -3.32 3.18
N GLU A 46 13.01 -2.66 3.36
CA GLU A 46 13.91 -2.85 4.52
C GLU A 46 13.20 -2.45 5.83
N LYS A 47 12.58 -1.26 5.86
CA LYS A 47 11.82 -0.79 7.04
C LYS A 47 10.63 -1.68 7.38
N SER A 48 9.92 -2.17 6.37
CA SER A 48 8.85 -3.17 6.54
C SER A 48 9.39 -4.45 7.17
N GLY A 49 10.51 -4.98 6.68
CA GLY A 49 11.17 -6.16 7.23
C GLY A 49 11.54 -6.01 8.70
N ASP A 50 12.09 -4.85 9.08
CA ASP A 50 12.41 -4.54 10.48
C ASP A 50 11.17 -4.57 11.38
N TRP A 51 10.04 -4.06 10.90
CA TRP A 51 8.80 -4.07 11.67
C TRP A 51 8.13 -5.44 11.74
N VAL A 52 8.14 -6.23 10.67
CA VAL A 52 7.70 -7.63 10.75
C VAL A 52 8.57 -8.39 11.76
N ARG A 53 9.89 -8.18 11.74
CA ARG A 53 10.80 -8.80 12.72
C ARG A 53 10.48 -8.37 14.15
N GLN A 54 10.16 -7.10 14.38
CA GLN A 54 9.89 -6.56 15.71
C GLN A 54 8.49 -6.91 16.25
N PHE A 55 7.46 -6.83 15.39
CA PHE A 55 6.06 -6.89 15.80
C PHE A 55 5.31 -8.13 15.31
N GLY A 56 5.86 -8.92 14.39
CA GLY A 56 5.19 -10.10 13.83
C GLY A 56 4.84 -11.13 14.90
N ARG A 57 5.76 -11.43 15.83
CA ARG A 57 5.50 -12.41 16.91
C ARG A 57 4.59 -11.89 18.02
N SER A 58 4.63 -10.60 18.31
CA SER A 58 3.94 -10.01 19.46
C SER A 58 2.54 -9.50 19.11
N HIS A 59 2.36 -8.98 17.90
CA HIS A 59 1.14 -8.30 17.45
C HIS A 59 0.59 -8.88 16.14
N GLY A 60 1.19 -9.94 15.60
CA GLY A 60 0.71 -10.57 14.37
C GLY A 60 0.92 -9.72 13.12
N VAL A 61 1.84 -8.75 13.13
CA VAL A 61 2.11 -7.88 11.98
C VAL A 61 2.64 -8.71 10.81
N GLU A 62 1.93 -8.64 9.68
CA GLU A 62 2.31 -9.29 8.43
C GLU A 62 3.00 -8.31 7.47
N ILE A 63 3.61 -8.86 6.40
CA ILE A 63 4.32 -8.08 5.38
C ILE A 63 3.43 -6.98 4.75
N PRO A 64 2.16 -7.23 4.38
CA PRO A 64 1.32 -6.18 3.79
C PRO A 64 1.10 -5.00 4.74
N ASP A 65 0.80 -5.25 6.02
CA ASP A 65 0.62 -4.20 7.02
C ASP A 65 1.90 -3.40 7.23
N ALA A 66 3.03 -4.10 7.36
CA ALA A 66 4.33 -3.45 7.52
C ALA A 66 4.72 -2.61 6.29
N LEU A 67 4.41 -3.06 5.07
CA LEU A 67 4.64 -2.29 3.83
C LEU A 67 3.79 -1.02 3.78
N ILE A 68 2.50 -1.11 4.11
CA ILE A 68 1.59 0.05 4.15
C ILE A 68 2.11 1.09 5.13
N ALA A 69 2.43 0.66 6.36
CA ALA A 69 2.94 1.57 7.36
C ALA A 69 4.32 2.13 6.98
N ALA A 70 5.20 1.33 6.35
CA ALA A 70 6.56 1.74 6.03
C ALA A 70 6.54 2.77 4.91
N THR A 71 5.63 2.62 3.95
CA THR A 71 5.34 3.61 2.91
C THR A 71 4.88 4.92 3.55
N ALA A 72 3.85 4.88 4.42
CA ALA A 72 3.36 6.08 5.09
C ALA A 72 4.46 6.79 5.89
N ALA A 73 5.24 6.05 6.67
CA ALA A 73 6.31 6.60 7.49
C ALA A 73 7.55 7.04 6.69
N THR A 74 7.72 6.61 5.44
CA THR A 74 8.84 7.05 4.57
C THR A 74 8.47 8.33 3.82
N HIS A 75 7.19 8.49 3.48
CA HIS A 75 6.68 9.66 2.78
C HIS A 75 6.05 10.71 3.71
N ASN A 76 6.19 10.56 5.04
CA ASN A 76 5.59 11.42 6.07
C ASN A 76 4.07 11.60 5.90
N LEU A 77 3.38 10.52 5.54
CA LEU A 77 1.93 10.48 5.38
C LEU A 77 1.26 10.06 6.68
N GLU A 78 0.03 10.56 6.89
CA GLU A 78 -0.82 10.08 7.97
C GLU A 78 -1.50 8.77 7.57
N LEU A 79 -1.31 7.71 8.36
CA LEU A 79 -2.00 6.44 8.15
C LEU A 79 -3.42 6.51 8.72
N LYS A 80 -4.42 6.28 7.89
CA LYS A 80 -5.83 6.15 8.31
C LYS A 80 -6.28 4.70 8.19
N THR A 81 -6.80 4.13 9.27
CA THR A 81 -7.26 2.74 9.31
C THR A 81 -8.40 2.55 10.32
N LEU A 82 -9.21 1.51 10.15
CA LEU A 82 -10.15 1.05 11.17
C LEU A 82 -9.51 0.04 12.14
N ASN A 83 -8.44 -0.62 11.72
CA ASN A 83 -7.79 -1.69 12.47
C ASN A 83 -6.43 -1.24 12.99
N THR A 84 -6.45 -0.38 14.01
CA THR A 84 -5.23 0.18 14.60
C THR A 84 -4.30 -0.86 15.21
N LYS A 85 -4.84 -2.04 15.59
CA LYS A 85 -4.06 -3.14 16.17
C LYS A 85 -3.01 -3.73 15.23
N HIS A 86 -3.22 -3.61 13.91
CA HIS A 86 -2.27 -4.08 12.90
C HIS A 86 -1.04 -3.18 12.77
N TYR A 87 -1.09 -1.97 13.36
CA TYR A 87 -0.05 -0.96 13.18
C TYR A 87 0.55 -0.48 14.52
N PRO A 88 1.10 -1.39 15.35
CA PRO A 88 1.65 -1.04 16.66
C PRO A 88 2.90 -0.14 16.59
N MET A 89 3.51 -0.02 15.41
CA MET A 89 4.67 0.84 15.15
C MET A 89 4.31 2.32 14.92
N ILE A 90 3.04 2.63 14.63
CA ILE A 90 2.59 4.01 14.40
C ILE A 90 2.10 4.58 15.72
N LYS A 91 2.80 5.60 16.22
CA LYS A 91 2.45 6.29 17.46
C LYS A 91 1.18 7.12 17.25
N ASP A 92 0.37 7.19 18.30
CA ASP A 92 -0.84 8.03 18.36
C ASP A 92 -1.86 7.72 17.24
N LEU A 93 -1.83 6.49 16.70
CA LEU A 93 -2.74 6.06 15.66
C LEU A 93 -4.17 5.90 16.20
N ALA A 94 -5.07 6.76 15.71
CA ALA A 94 -6.50 6.69 15.99
C ALA A 94 -7.27 6.03 14.84
N GLN A 95 -8.43 5.46 15.15
CA GLN A 95 -9.34 4.97 14.12
C GLN A 95 -9.77 6.13 13.21
N ALA A 96 -9.81 5.86 11.90
CA ALA A 96 -10.17 6.87 10.91
C ALA A 96 -11.59 7.42 11.11
N TYR A 97 -12.52 6.57 11.55
CA TYR A 97 -13.89 6.92 11.92
C TYR A 97 -14.50 5.81 12.79
N GLN A 98 -15.61 6.11 13.47
CA GLN A 98 -16.41 5.10 14.16
C GLN A 98 -17.47 4.55 13.21
N LYS A 99 -17.57 3.22 13.10
CA LYS A 99 -18.63 2.58 12.33
C LYS A 99 -19.92 2.67 13.15
N SER A 100 -20.92 3.36 12.60
CA SER A 100 -22.29 3.42 13.13
C SER A 100 -22.99 2.08 13.00
#